data_AF-A0AAQ1HK43-F1
#
_entry.id   AF-A0AAQ1HK43-F1
#
_cell.length_a   1.000
_cell.length_b   1.000
_cell.length_c   1.000
_cell.angle_alpha   90.00
_cell.angle_beta   90.00
_cell.angle_gamma   90.00
#
_symmetry.space_group_name_H-M   'P 1'
#
loop_
_entity.id
_entity.type
_entity.pdbx_description
1 polymer ?
#
loop_
_entity_poly.entity_id
_entity_poly.type
_entity_poly.pdbx_seq_one_letter_code
_entity_poly.pdbx_strand_id
1 'polypeptide(L)'
;MAKSTFARELERALIKAVIGLGAGLLIWFVGMQVITHTFSNMQEEMLVNTHAAQERANAKLRELQARQEAERQQRQVRQTMSEEEARRQSAVEQQRANEAWAAQIERQREKDAAWQDFYKEPRGCSNWQTDQQMVECQNQKLRAKREFERKWKAGEIAGKG
;
A
#
# COMPACT_ATOMS: atom_id res chain seq x y z
N MET A 1 -99.35 -32.22 24.67
CA MET A 1 -99.39 -30.98 23.86
C MET A 1 -98.16 -30.11 24.16
N ALA A 2 -96.96 -30.55 23.77
CA ALA A 2 -95.70 -29.81 24.04
C ALA A 2 -94.85 -29.54 22.78
N LYS A 3 -95.26 -30.04 21.61
CA LYS A 3 -94.50 -29.92 20.36
C LYS A 3 -94.70 -28.58 19.62
N SER A 4 -95.82 -27.86 19.86
CA SER A 4 -96.16 -26.66 19.10
C SER A 4 -95.53 -25.36 19.62
N THR A 5 -95.16 -25.29 20.90
CA THR A 5 -94.48 -24.13 21.49
C THR A 5 -92.99 -24.12 21.16
N PHE A 6 -92.34 -25.29 21.16
CA PHE A 6 -90.93 -25.42 20.81
C PHE A 6 -90.63 -25.03 19.35
N ALA A 7 -91.52 -25.39 18.42
CA ALA A 7 -91.36 -25.04 17.00
C ALA A 7 -91.37 -23.51 16.76
N ARG A 8 -92.24 -22.76 17.46
CA ARG A 8 -92.32 -21.29 17.33
C ARG A 8 -91.15 -20.57 17.98
N GLU A 9 -90.63 -21.08 19.09
CA GLU A 9 -89.39 -20.58 19.71
C GLU A 9 -88.19 -20.78 18.76
N LEU A 10 -88.12 -21.94 18.11
CA LEU A 10 -87.04 -22.28 17.18
C LEU A 10 -87.08 -21.44 15.90
N GLU A 11 -88.26 -21.17 15.33
CA GLU A 11 -88.41 -20.25 14.18
C GLU A 11 -87.96 -18.83 14.52
N ARG A 12 -88.31 -18.32 15.70
CA ARG A 12 -87.87 -17.00 16.16
C ARG A 12 -86.36 -16.93 16.38
N ALA A 13 -85.76 -18.00 16.90
CA ALA A 13 -84.32 -18.10 17.06
C ALA A 13 -83.59 -18.13 15.69
N LEU A 14 -84.10 -18.89 14.73
CA LEU A 14 -83.54 -18.95 13.38
C LEU A 14 -83.63 -17.61 12.64
N ILE A 15 -84.77 -16.92 12.71
CA ILE A 15 -84.93 -15.59 12.09
C ILE A 15 -83.92 -14.59 12.67
N LYS A 16 -83.73 -14.58 14.00
CA LYS A 16 -82.74 -13.70 14.65
C LYS A 16 -81.31 -14.06 14.23
N ALA A 17 -80.99 -15.34 14.10
CA ALA A 17 -79.68 -15.79 13.65
C ALA A 17 -79.39 -15.37 12.20
N VAL A 18 -80.36 -15.52 11.29
CA VAL A 18 -80.22 -15.11 9.88
C VAL A 18 -80.07 -13.59 9.76
N ILE A 19 -80.86 -12.81 10.50
CA ILE A 19 -80.73 -11.35 10.51
C ILE A 19 -79.36 -10.92 11.06
N GLY A 20 -78.90 -11.55 12.15
CA GLY A 20 -77.58 -11.28 12.73
C GLY A 20 -76.44 -11.58 11.76
N LEU A 21 -76.50 -12.71 11.06
CA LEU A 21 -75.51 -13.08 10.04
C LEU A 21 -75.56 -12.13 8.83
N GLY A 22 -76.76 -11.78 8.36
CA GLY A 22 -76.92 -10.84 7.25
C GLY A 22 -76.36 -9.45 7.57
N ALA A 23 -76.62 -8.93 8.76
CA ALA A 23 -76.05 -7.67 9.22
C ALA A 23 -74.52 -7.74 9.36
N GLY A 24 -73.99 -8.84 9.90
CA GLY A 24 -72.55 -9.06 10.02
C GLY A 24 -71.84 -9.09 8.66
N LEU A 25 -72.42 -9.79 7.68
CA LEU A 25 -71.86 -9.87 6.32
C LEU A 25 -71.91 -8.53 5.59
N LEU A 26 -72.97 -7.75 5.76
CA LEU A 26 -73.06 -6.41 5.17
C LEU A 26 -72.01 -5.46 5.75
N ILE A 27 -71.84 -5.44 7.07
CA ILE A 27 -70.81 -4.62 7.72
C ILE A 27 -69.41 -5.04 7.24
N TRP A 28 -69.15 -6.35 7.16
CA TRP A 28 -67.89 -6.87 6.65
C TRP A 28 -67.62 -6.47 5.19
N PHE A 29 -68.63 -6.57 4.33
CA PHE A 29 -68.51 -6.22 2.91
C PHE A 29 -68.23 -4.72 2.70
N VAL A 30 -68.96 -3.84 3.40
CA VAL A 30 -68.73 -2.39 3.36
C VAL A 30 -67.35 -2.05 3.92
N GLY A 31 -66.95 -2.68 5.03
CA GLY A 31 -65.61 -2.51 5.60
C GLY A 31 -64.51 -2.90 4.61
N MET A 32 -64.68 -4.01 3.89
CA MET A 32 -63.71 -4.46 2.90
C MET A 32 -63.58 -3.49 1.72
N GLN A 33 -64.69 -2.92 1.22
CA GLN A 33 -64.65 -1.96 0.11
C GLN A 33 -63.97 -0.63 0.49
N VAL A 34 -64.18 -0.15 1.71
CA VAL A 34 -63.50 1.08 2.18
C VAL A 34 -62.00 0.86 2.28
N ILE A 35 -61.58 -0.32 2.77
CA ILE A 35 -60.16 -0.68 2.85
C ILE A 35 -59.53 -0.77 1.46
N THR A 36 -60.17 -1.45 0.49
CA THR A 36 -59.57 -1.59 -0.85
C THR A 36 -59.38 -0.26 -1.58
N HIS A 37 -60.30 0.71 -1.39
CA HIS A 37 -60.20 2.02 -2.03
C HIS A 37 -59.14 2.95 -1.38
N THR A 38 -58.87 2.81 -0.08
CA THR A 38 -57.81 3.61 0.57
C THR A 38 -56.41 3.09 0.22
N PHE A 39 -56.28 1.78 0.00
CA PHE A 39 -55.01 1.18 -0.40
C PHE A 39 -54.57 1.52 -1.84
N SER A 40 -55.50 1.68 -2.79
CA SER A 40 -55.14 2.00 -4.18
C SER A 40 -54.54 3.40 -4.33
N ASN A 41 -55.03 4.40 -3.57
CA ASN A 41 -54.52 5.77 -3.66
C ASN A 41 -53.15 5.96 -2.99
N MET A 42 -52.78 5.10 -2.02
CA MET A 42 -51.52 5.26 -1.26
C MET A 42 -50.30 4.64 -1.97
N GLN A 43 -50.50 3.67 -2.85
CA GLN A 43 -49.40 3.00 -3.57
C GLN A 43 -48.70 3.92 -4.59
N GLU A 44 -49.45 4.82 -5.23
CA GLU A 44 -48.92 5.63 -6.33
C GLU A 44 -47.94 6.71 -5.84
N GLU A 45 -48.21 7.35 -4.70
CA GLU A 45 -47.29 8.33 -4.09
C GLU A 45 -46.03 7.69 -3.50
N MET A 46 -46.15 6.51 -2.88
CA MET A 46 -44.98 5.81 -2.33
C MET A 46 -44.00 5.37 -3.43
N LEU A 47 -44.50 4.88 -4.57
CA LEU A 47 -43.64 4.42 -5.67
C LEU A 47 -42.83 5.56 -6.30
N VAL A 48 -43.43 6.73 -6.51
CA VAL A 48 -42.69 7.86 -7.10
C VAL A 48 -41.59 8.37 -6.17
N ASN A 49 -41.87 8.45 -4.86
CA ASN A 49 -40.89 8.91 -3.88
C ASN A 49 -39.77 7.88 -3.65
N THR A 50 -40.08 6.57 -3.71
CA THR A 50 -39.05 5.51 -3.59
C THR A 50 -38.12 5.48 -4.80
N HIS A 51 -38.62 5.65 -6.02
CA HIS A 51 -37.79 5.76 -7.22
C HIS A 51 -36.83 6.96 -7.14
N ALA A 52 -37.34 8.14 -6.79
CA ALA A 52 -36.50 9.33 -6.62
C ALA A 52 -35.45 9.16 -5.51
N ALA A 53 -35.79 8.49 -4.40
CA ALA A 53 -34.85 8.19 -3.33
C ALA A 53 -33.76 7.20 -3.78
N GLN A 54 -34.14 6.18 -4.57
CA GLN A 54 -33.22 5.18 -5.10
C GLN A 54 -32.24 5.78 -6.13
N GLU A 55 -32.70 6.67 -7.00
CA GLU A 55 -31.83 7.38 -7.93
C GLU A 55 -30.78 8.23 -7.21
N ARG A 56 -31.18 8.95 -6.16
CA ARG A 56 -30.24 9.74 -5.34
C ARG A 56 -29.23 8.85 -4.62
N ALA A 57 -29.66 7.69 -4.11
CA ALA A 57 -28.76 6.73 -3.48
C ALA A 57 -27.73 6.18 -4.49
N ASN A 58 -28.18 5.81 -5.70
CA ASN A 58 -27.32 5.34 -6.77
C ASN A 58 -26.34 6.42 -7.25
N ALA A 59 -26.79 7.67 -7.38
CA ALA A 59 -25.92 8.79 -7.74
C ALA A 59 -24.81 9.00 -6.72
N LYS A 60 -25.12 8.98 -5.42
CA LYS A 60 -24.12 9.05 -4.34
C LYS A 60 -23.15 7.88 -4.37
N LEU A 61 -23.64 6.66 -4.62
CA LEU A 61 -22.78 5.49 -4.70
C LEU A 61 -21.76 5.61 -5.85
N ARG A 62 -22.21 6.07 -7.02
CA ARG A 62 -21.32 6.33 -8.17
C ARG A 62 -20.29 7.41 -7.87
N GLU A 63 -20.68 8.48 -7.19
CA GLU A 63 -19.74 9.54 -6.78
C GLU A 63 -18.68 8.99 -5.80
N LEU A 64 -19.08 8.19 -4.82
CA LEU A 64 -18.14 7.58 -3.87
C LEU A 64 -17.18 6.61 -4.56
N GLN A 65 -17.68 5.81 -5.51
CA GLN A 65 -16.84 4.92 -6.31
C GLN A 65 -15.82 5.72 -7.14
N ALA A 66 -16.26 6.76 -7.84
CA ALA A 66 -15.37 7.62 -8.63
C ALA A 66 -14.30 8.30 -7.75
N ARG A 67 -14.66 8.79 -6.56
CA ARG A 67 -13.71 9.35 -5.59
C ARG A 67 -12.70 8.29 -5.12
N GLN A 68 -13.17 7.09 -4.80
CA GLN A 68 -12.29 6.02 -4.33
C GLN A 68 -11.31 5.58 -5.42
N GLU A 69 -11.74 5.51 -6.68
CA GLU A 69 -10.87 5.21 -7.81
C GLU A 69 -9.83 6.30 -8.04
N ALA A 70 -10.23 7.57 -8.00
CA ALA A 70 -9.32 8.70 -8.11
C ALA A 70 -8.26 8.70 -6.98
N GLU A 71 -8.66 8.43 -5.75
CA GLU A 71 -7.73 8.30 -4.62
C GLU A 71 -6.76 7.12 -4.80
N ARG A 72 -7.23 5.97 -5.30
CA ARG A 72 -6.37 4.82 -5.59
C ARG A 72 -5.34 5.16 -6.67
N GLN A 73 -5.76 5.82 -7.75
CA GLN A 73 -4.86 6.25 -8.81
C GLN A 73 -3.81 7.25 -8.29
N GLN A 74 -4.24 8.24 -7.49
CA GLN A 74 -3.31 9.19 -6.88
C GLN A 74 -2.29 8.51 -5.95
N ARG A 75 -2.73 7.52 -5.15
CA ARG A 75 -1.82 6.74 -4.31
C ARG A 75 -0.81 5.95 -5.13
N GLN A 76 -1.26 5.30 -6.21
CA GLN A 76 -0.37 4.56 -7.11
C GLN A 76 0.67 5.49 -7.76
N VAL A 77 0.26 6.65 -8.29
CA VAL A 77 1.17 7.62 -8.88
C VAL A 77 2.18 8.14 -7.85
N ARG A 78 1.74 8.41 -6.62
CA ARG A 78 2.64 8.86 -5.55
C ARG A 78 3.66 7.78 -5.17
N GLN A 79 3.24 6.51 -5.14
CA GLN A 79 4.13 5.39 -4.87
C GLN A 79 5.16 5.21 -5.99
N THR A 80 4.74 5.22 -7.25
CA THR A 80 5.67 5.07 -8.39
C THR A 80 6.67 6.22 -8.45
N MET A 81 6.22 7.46 -8.21
CA MET A 81 7.11 8.62 -8.12
C MET A 81 8.14 8.46 -7.00
N SER A 82 7.72 8.03 -5.81
CA SER A 82 8.62 7.82 -4.68
C SER A 82 9.63 6.70 -4.93
N GLU A 83 9.22 5.63 -5.59
CA GLU A 83 10.12 4.53 -5.97
C GLU A 83 11.15 4.96 -7.01
N GLU A 84 10.72 5.75 -8.00
CA GLU A 84 11.63 6.27 -9.03
C GLU A 84 12.65 7.24 -8.42
N GLU A 85 12.23 8.13 -7.53
CA GLU A 85 13.13 9.02 -6.79
C GLU A 85 14.14 8.25 -5.95
N ALA A 86 13.69 7.21 -5.21
CA ALA A 86 14.58 6.35 -4.44
C ALA A 86 15.60 5.64 -5.32
N ARG A 87 15.19 5.10 -6.48
CA ARG A 87 16.09 4.47 -7.46
C ARG A 87 17.11 5.45 -8.03
N ARG A 88 16.69 6.68 -8.33
CA ARG A 88 17.59 7.74 -8.81
C ARG A 88 18.64 8.09 -7.75
N GLN A 89 18.22 8.24 -6.49
CA GLN A 89 19.14 8.51 -5.38
C GLN A 89 20.15 7.37 -5.19
N SER A 90 19.68 6.12 -5.18
CA SER A 90 20.59 4.97 -5.04
C SER A 90 21.58 4.85 -6.20
N ALA A 91 21.14 5.16 -7.43
CA ALA A 91 22.02 5.14 -8.59
C ALA A 91 23.13 6.22 -8.50
N VAL A 92 22.77 7.43 -8.06
CA VAL A 92 23.75 8.51 -7.83
C VAL A 92 24.74 8.15 -6.73
N GLU A 93 24.26 7.56 -5.63
CA GLU A 93 25.13 7.12 -4.54
C GLU A 93 26.09 6.02 -5.00
N GLN A 94 25.58 5.03 -5.74
CA GLN A 94 26.41 3.96 -6.30
C GLN A 94 27.46 4.51 -7.28
N GLN A 95 27.09 5.48 -8.11
CA GLN A 95 28.02 6.14 -9.02
C GLN A 95 29.14 6.85 -8.24
N ARG A 96 28.80 7.62 -7.21
CA ARG A 96 29.79 8.30 -6.36
C ARG A 96 30.72 7.31 -5.65
N ALA A 97 30.17 6.19 -5.15
CA ALA A 97 30.97 5.15 -4.53
C ALA A 97 31.96 4.52 -5.53
N ASN A 98 31.50 4.24 -6.75
CA ASN A 98 32.35 3.71 -7.81
C ASN A 98 33.45 4.69 -8.23
N GLU A 99 33.13 5.98 -8.36
CA GLU A 99 34.10 7.04 -8.67
C GLU A 99 35.14 7.19 -7.55
N ALA A 100 34.71 7.18 -6.28
CA ALA A 100 35.61 7.24 -5.14
C ALA A 100 36.55 6.01 -5.08
N TRP A 101 36.00 4.82 -5.36
CA TRP A 101 36.77 3.59 -5.44
C TRP A 101 37.80 3.62 -6.57
N ALA A 102 37.40 4.07 -7.77
CA ALA A 102 38.30 4.21 -8.91
C ALA A 102 39.43 5.21 -8.61
N ALA A 103 39.12 6.36 -8.01
CA ALA A 103 40.12 7.35 -7.59
C ALA A 103 41.08 6.80 -6.51
N GLN A 104 40.58 5.96 -5.60
CA GLN A 104 41.43 5.29 -4.63
C GLN A 104 42.39 4.29 -5.28
N ILE A 105 41.90 3.48 -6.23
CA ILE A 105 42.74 2.55 -6.99
C ILE A 105 43.84 3.30 -7.73
N GLU A 106 43.49 4.40 -8.39
CA GLU A 106 44.48 5.17 -9.16
C GLU A 106 45.55 5.78 -8.25
N ARG A 107 45.16 6.37 -7.12
CA ARG A 107 46.13 6.86 -6.12
C ARG A 107 47.04 5.76 -5.56
N GLN A 108 46.53 4.53 -5.39
CA GLN A 108 47.36 3.40 -4.97
C GLN A 108 48.35 3.00 -6.08
N ARG A 109 47.92 2.99 -7.34
CA ARG A 109 48.81 2.71 -8.48
C ARG A 109 49.92 3.74 -8.60
N GLU A 110 49.58 5.03 -8.47
CA GLU A 110 50.58 6.11 -8.45
C GLU A 110 51.57 5.94 -7.30
N LYS A 111 51.08 5.59 -6.11
CA LYS A 111 51.92 5.33 -4.95
C LYS A 111 52.83 4.12 -5.15
N ASP A 112 52.32 3.04 -5.71
CA ASP A 112 53.09 1.83 -5.99
C ASP A 112 54.19 2.09 -7.05
N ALA A 113 53.87 2.85 -8.09
CA ALA A 113 54.85 3.29 -9.09
C ALA A 113 55.95 4.16 -8.45
N ALA A 114 55.56 5.16 -7.65
CA ALA A 114 56.51 6.01 -6.95
C ALA A 114 57.39 5.24 -5.96
N TRP A 115 56.85 4.20 -5.32
CA TRP A 115 57.63 3.31 -4.46
C TRP A 115 58.69 2.52 -5.25
N GLN A 116 58.34 1.99 -6.43
CA GLN A 116 59.29 1.27 -7.30
C GLN A 116 60.43 2.17 -7.80
N ASP A 117 60.15 3.46 -8.00
CA ASP A 117 61.16 4.44 -8.36
C ASP A 117 62.04 4.84 -7.17
N PHE A 118 61.44 5.03 -6.00
CA PHE A 118 62.13 5.44 -4.78
C PHE A 118 63.03 4.33 -4.20
N TYR A 119 62.52 3.10 -4.09
CA TYR A 119 63.24 2.00 -3.46
C TYR A 119 64.03 1.20 -4.49
N LYS A 120 65.36 1.25 -4.39
CA LYS A 120 66.26 0.36 -5.11
C LYS A 120 66.85 -0.64 -4.13
N GLU A 121 66.70 -1.93 -4.45
CA GLU A 121 67.20 -3.00 -3.60
C GLU A 121 68.74 -2.96 -3.53
N PRO A 122 69.34 -2.97 -2.32
CA PRO A 122 70.78 -3.04 -2.17
C PRO A 122 71.36 -4.34 -2.75
N ARG A 123 72.57 -4.26 -3.32
CA ARG A 123 73.29 -5.44 -3.81
C ARG A 123 73.48 -6.46 -2.68
N GLY A 124 73.13 -7.71 -2.93
CA GLY A 124 73.26 -8.81 -1.96
C GLY A 124 71.97 -9.11 -1.16
N CYS A 125 70.94 -8.27 -1.23
CA CYS A 125 69.65 -8.56 -0.59
C CYS A 125 68.75 -9.50 -1.41
N SER A 126 69.01 -9.64 -2.71
CA SER A 126 68.26 -10.54 -3.60
C SER A 126 68.59 -12.02 -3.42
N ASN A 127 69.77 -12.34 -2.85
CA ASN A 127 70.21 -13.70 -2.56
C ASN A 127 71.01 -13.73 -1.26
N TRP A 128 70.29 -13.69 -0.15
CA TRP A 128 70.85 -13.72 1.19
C TRP A 128 71.40 -15.10 1.50
N GLN A 129 72.59 -15.14 2.10
CA GLN A 129 73.29 -16.40 2.43
C GLN A 129 73.08 -16.81 3.90
N THR A 130 72.62 -15.87 4.74
CA THR A 130 72.42 -16.10 6.16
C THR A 130 71.15 -15.39 6.65
N ASP A 131 70.51 -15.93 7.69
CA ASP A 131 69.33 -15.34 8.32
C ASP A 131 69.60 -13.91 8.83
N GLN A 132 70.83 -13.64 9.29
CA GLN A 132 71.23 -12.31 9.75
C GLN A 132 71.22 -11.29 8.60
N GLN A 133 71.66 -11.68 7.40
CA GLN A 133 71.59 -10.83 6.21
C GLN A 133 70.14 -10.57 5.78
N MET A 134 69.26 -11.57 5.87
CA MET A 134 67.84 -11.42 5.58
C MET A 134 67.16 -10.41 6.49
N VAL A 135 67.41 -10.51 7.80
CA VAL A 135 66.86 -9.56 8.78
C VAL A 135 67.35 -8.14 8.51
N GLU A 136 68.65 -7.96 8.20
CA GLU A 136 69.19 -6.63 7.89
C GLU A 136 68.58 -6.05 6.60
N CYS A 137 68.44 -6.86 5.54
CA CYS A 137 67.79 -6.46 4.30
C CYS A 137 66.31 -6.09 4.50
N GLN A 138 65.56 -6.86 5.28
CA GLN A 138 64.17 -6.51 5.64
C GLN A 138 64.11 -5.22 6.47
N ASN A 139 65.01 -5.04 7.43
CA ASN A 139 65.09 -3.83 8.24
C ASN A 139 65.42 -2.59 7.39
N GLN A 140 66.29 -2.71 6.39
CA GLN A 140 66.57 -1.64 5.43
C GLN A 140 65.35 -1.31 4.57
N LYS A 141 64.67 -2.32 4.00
CA LYS A 141 63.43 -2.13 3.26
C LYS A 141 62.36 -1.43 4.12
N LEU A 142 62.23 -1.81 5.38
CA LEU A 142 61.29 -1.20 6.31
C LEU A 142 61.65 0.26 6.65
N ARG A 143 62.94 0.59 6.78
CA ARG A 143 63.41 1.97 6.95
C ARG A 143 63.09 2.81 5.72
N ALA A 144 63.39 2.30 4.53
CA ALA A 144 63.07 2.98 3.28
C ALA A 144 61.55 3.17 3.09
N LYS A 145 60.73 2.17 3.44
CA LYS A 145 59.27 2.28 3.40
C LYS A 145 58.76 3.38 4.32
N ARG A 146 59.26 3.46 5.55
CA ARG A 146 58.89 4.53 6.50
C ARG A 146 59.26 5.91 5.99
N GLU A 147 60.44 6.05 5.38
CA GLU A 147 60.87 7.30 4.79
C GLU A 147 59.99 7.70 3.60
N PHE A 148 59.71 6.75 2.71
CA PHE A 148 58.81 6.95 1.57
C PHE A 148 57.43 7.41 2.01
N GLU A 149 56.80 6.72 2.96
CA GLU A 149 55.46 7.08 3.47
C GLU A 149 55.45 8.50 4.07
N ARG A 150 56.52 8.89 4.77
CA ARG A 150 56.67 10.25 5.30
C ARG A 150 56.73 11.28 4.17
N LYS A 151 57.57 11.04 3.16
CA LYS A 151 57.76 11.94 2.02
C LYS A 151 56.51 12.00 1.11
N TRP A 152 55.85 10.87 0.89
CA TRP A 152 54.58 10.77 0.16
C TRP A 152 53.47 11.57 0.86
N LYS A 153 53.32 11.41 2.18
CA LYS A 153 52.34 12.19 2.97
C LYS A 153 52.65 13.69 2.98
N ALA A 154 53.93 14.07 2.89
CA ALA A 154 54.36 15.46 2.79
C ALA A 154 54.24 16.04 1.36
N GLY A 155 53.93 15.22 0.34
CA GLY A 155 53.89 15.65 -1.06
C GLY A 155 55.27 15.87 -1.70
N GLU A 156 56.35 15.40 -1.08
CA GLU A 156 57.73 15.60 -1.54
C GLU A 156 58.15 14.63 -2.67
N ILE A 157 57.48 13.48 -2.76
CA ILE A 157 57.62 12.51 -3.85
C ILE A 157 56.30 12.54 -4.62
N ALA A 158 56.37 12.58 -5.95
CA ALA A 158 55.24 12.81 -6.84
C ALA A 158 54.06 11.86 -6.61
N GLY A 159 53.19 12.21 -5.68
CA GLY A 159 51.75 12.05 -5.78
C GLY A 159 51.22 13.47 -5.92
N LYS A 160 50.72 13.84 -7.10
CA LYS A 160 50.16 15.19 -7.28
C LYS A 160 49.01 15.32 -6.27
N GLY A 161 49.21 16.23 -5.31
CA GLY A 161 48.25 16.53 -4.25
C GLY A 161 46.88 16.95 -4.76
#